data_AF-A9CX25-F1
#
_entry.id   AF-A9CX25-F1
#
_cell.length_a   1.000
_cell.length_b   1.000
_cell.length_c   1.000
_cell.angle_alpha   90.00
_cell.angle_beta   90.00
_cell.angle_gamma   90.00
#
_symmetry.space_group_name_H-M   'P 1'
#
loop_
_entity.id
_entity.type
_entity.pdbx_description
1 polymer ?
#
loop_
_entity_poly.entity_id
_entity_poly.type
_entity_poly.pdbx_seq_one_letter_code
_entity_poly.pdbx_strand_id
1 'polypeptide(L)'
;MSRFDVLCIGNAIVDIIARCDEAFLVDNSIIKGAMNLIDADRAELLYSRMGPAIEASGGSAGNTAAGVASFGSRSAYFGKVSADQLGKIFSHDIRALGVHFDTKPLEGTPPTARSMIFVTPDGERSMNTYLGACVELGPEDIEADVVADAKITYFEGYLWDPPRAKDAIRQCAEIAHKNGREMAMTLSDPFCVGRYRDEFLDLMRSGTIDIVFANADEAKSLYETDNFEHAIAQLRKDCKIAAITRSEHGSVIIRGDERVDIDAIDIDEVVDTTGAGDLYAAGFLHGYANGKPLDVCGKLGSLAAGLVIQQIGPRPLLSLKDAAEKSKLG
;
A
#
# COMPACT_ATOMS: atom_id res chain seq x y z
N MET A 1 -22.55 14.80 4.68
CA MET A 1 -21.77 13.95 3.75
C MET A 1 -20.34 13.93 4.26
N SER A 2 -19.64 12.79 4.22
CA SER A 2 -18.24 12.69 4.66
C SER A 2 -17.34 13.59 3.79
N ARG A 3 -16.22 14.13 4.31
CA ARG A 3 -15.28 14.94 3.51
C ARG A 3 -14.38 14.08 2.64
N PHE A 4 -14.02 12.90 3.13
CA PHE A 4 -13.15 11.95 2.42
C PHE A 4 -13.86 10.62 2.24
N ASP A 5 -13.51 9.95 1.15
CA ASP A 5 -13.91 8.56 0.88
C ASP A 5 -12.88 7.61 1.51
N VAL A 6 -11.59 7.89 1.34
CA VAL A 6 -10.50 7.06 1.89
C VAL A 6 -9.41 7.96 2.50
N LEU A 7 -9.07 7.73 3.76
CA LEU A 7 -7.84 8.22 4.36
C LEU A 7 -6.81 7.09 4.30
N CYS A 8 -5.59 7.37 3.87
CA CYS A 8 -4.49 6.42 3.84
C CYS A 8 -3.40 6.82 4.83
N ILE A 9 -2.78 5.88 5.54
CA ILE A 9 -1.68 6.14 6.49
C ILE A 9 -0.53 5.21 6.16
N GLY A 10 0.67 5.74 5.97
CA GLY A 10 1.82 4.90 5.61
C GLY A 10 3.17 5.60 5.69
N ASN A 11 4.20 4.85 5.34
CA ASN A 11 5.55 5.39 5.21
C ASN A 11 5.64 6.26 3.95
N ALA A 12 5.95 7.55 4.12
CA ALA A 12 6.09 8.49 3.00
C ALA A 12 7.48 8.36 2.37
N ILE A 13 7.55 7.66 1.24
CA ILE A 13 8.80 7.22 0.62
C ILE A 13 8.91 7.79 -0.80
N VAL A 14 10.10 8.21 -1.20
CA VAL A 14 10.45 8.42 -2.61
C VAL A 14 11.19 7.19 -3.13
N ASP A 15 10.69 6.60 -4.20
CA ASP A 15 11.30 5.45 -4.85
C ASP A 15 12.38 5.92 -5.83
N ILE A 16 13.50 5.22 -5.79
CA ILE A 16 14.62 5.34 -6.72
C ILE A 16 14.67 4.02 -7.46
N ILE A 17 14.37 4.00 -8.76
CA ILE A 17 14.06 2.78 -9.50
C ILE A 17 15.10 2.57 -10.62
N ALA A 18 15.71 1.39 -10.67
CA ALA A 18 16.56 0.99 -11.79
C ALA A 18 16.34 -0.48 -12.16
N ARG A 19 16.68 -0.80 -13.41
CA ARG A 19 16.73 -2.20 -13.88
C ARG A 19 18.02 -2.86 -13.40
N CYS A 20 17.94 -4.16 -13.10
CA CYS A 20 19.09 -5.00 -12.77
C CYS A 20 18.93 -6.42 -13.36
N ASP A 21 19.98 -7.23 -13.29
CA ASP A 21 19.89 -8.67 -13.54
C ASP A 21 19.77 -9.46 -12.23
N GLU A 22 19.46 -10.76 -12.33
CA GLU A 22 19.36 -11.65 -11.16
C GLU A 22 20.68 -11.74 -10.37
N ALA A 23 21.81 -11.66 -11.06
CA ALA A 23 23.12 -11.73 -10.44
C ALA A 23 23.36 -10.56 -9.51
N PHE A 24 22.91 -9.36 -9.87
CA PHE A 24 22.98 -8.18 -9.01
C PHE A 24 22.28 -8.41 -7.66
N LEU A 25 21.10 -9.02 -7.65
CA LEU A 25 20.38 -9.30 -6.39
C LEU A 25 21.18 -10.26 -5.51
N VAL A 26 21.74 -11.32 -6.11
CA VAL A 26 22.57 -12.32 -5.39
C VAL A 26 23.85 -11.70 -4.84
N ASP A 27 24.61 -10.99 -5.68
CA ASP A 27 25.90 -10.36 -5.34
C ASP A 27 25.76 -9.29 -4.25
N ASN A 28 24.56 -8.70 -4.16
CA ASN A 28 24.23 -7.72 -3.14
C ASN A 28 23.42 -8.31 -1.99
N SER A 29 23.09 -9.60 -1.95
CA SER A 29 22.26 -10.19 -0.88
C SER A 29 20.92 -9.46 -0.68
N ILE A 30 20.24 -9.15 -1.79
CA ILE A 30 18.90 -8.56 -1.80
C ILE A 30 17.89 -9.70 -1.94
N ILE A 31 16.91 -9.77 -1.04
CA ILE A 31 15.84 -10.76 -1.14
C ILE A 31 14.91 -10.35 -2.27
N LYS A 32 14.80 -11.20 -3.30
CA LYS A 32 13.94 -10.94 -4.46
C LYS A 32 12.46 -10.90 -4.05
N GLY A 33 11.70 -9.97 -4.60
CA GLY A 33 10.26 -9.85 -4.38
C GLY A 33 9.84 -9.31 -3.00
N ALA A 34 10.81 -8.95 -2.14
CA ALA A 34 10.55 -8.53 -0.76
C ALA A 34 10.84 -7.04 -0.52
N MET A 35 10.39 -6.55 0.63
CA MET A 35 10.88 -5.31 1.23
C MET A 35 12.04 -5.58 2.20
N ASN A 36 13.23 -5.12 1.84
CA ASN A 36 14.44 -5.23 2.63
C ASN A 36 14.66 -3.92 3.40
N LEU A 37 14.51 -3.95 4.73
CA LEU A 37 14.88 -2.80 5.56
C LEU A 37 16.39 -2.65 5.62
N ILE A 38 16.88 -1.43 5.45
CA ILE A 38 18.30 -1.10 5.43
C ILE A 38 18.59 0.16 6.26
N ASP A 39 19.82 0.26 6.76
CA ASP A 39 20.33 1.47 7.39
C ASP A 39 20.88 2.47 6.35
N ALA A 40 21.36 3.62 6.83
CA ALA A 40 21.89 4.68 5.97
C ALA A 40 23.16 4.26 5.21
N ASP A 41 24.07 3.52 5.86
CA ASP A 41 25.32 3.07 5.23
C ASP A 41 25.04 2.08 4.09
N ARG A 42 24.08 1.18 4.32
CA ARG A 42 23.62 0.22 3.33
C ARG A 42 22.89 0.91 2.17
N ALA A 43 22.14 1.98 2.43
CA ALA A 43 21.51 2.79 1.40
C ALA A 43 22.54 3.45 0.48
N GLU A 44 23.58 4.08 1.04
CA GLU A 44 24.66 4.68 0.24
C GLU A 44 25.45 3.62 -0.55
N LEU A 45 25.71 2.46 0.06
CA LEU A 45 26.39 1.34 -0.60
C LEU A 45 25.60 0.85 -1.81
N LEU A 46 24.30 0.57 -1.64
CA LEU A 46 23.45 0.10 -2.73
C LEU A 46 23.29 1.14 -3.82
N TYR A 47 23.11 2.41 -3.45
CA TYR A 47 23.02 3.50 -4.43
C TYR A 47 24.30 3.67 -5.25
N SER A 48 25.49 3.50 -4.64
CA SER A 48 26.77 3.54 -5.35
C SER A 48 26.95 2.44 -6.39
N ARG A 49 26.22 1.32 -6.24
CA ARG A 49 26.23 0.16 -7.15
C ARG A 49 25.06 0.19 -8.15
N MET A 50 24.10 1.07 -7.93
CA MET A 50 22.92 1.21 -8.76
C MET A 50 23.29 1.85 -10.10
N GLY A 51 22.70 1.35 -11.18
CA GLY A 51 22.78 2.00 -12.49
C GLY A 51 22.01 3.34 -12.51
N PRO A 52 21.93 3.99 -13.68
CA PRO A 52 21.05 5.15 -13.85
C PRO A 52 19.62 4.83 -13.40
N ALA A 53 19.06 5.69 -12.56
CA ALA A 53 17.77 5.48 -11.92
C ALA A 53 16.77 6.57 -12.32
N ILE A 54 15.49 6.30 -12.05
CA ILE A 54 14.43 7.30 -12.05
C ILE A 54 13.88 7.46 -10.65
N GLU A 55 13.55 8.70 -10.26
CA GLU A 55 12.86 8.98 -9.01
C GLU A 55 11.36 9.16 -9.24
N ALA A 56 10.56 8.53 -8.38
CA ALA A 56 9.11 8.67 -8.36
C ALA A 56 8.61 8.64 -6.91
N SER A 57 7.62 9.46 -6.56
CA SER A 57 6.99 9.34 -5.25
C SER A 57 6.30 7.99 -5.09
N GLY A 58 6.60 7.30 -4.00
CA GLY A 58 6.11 5.97 -3.67
C GLY A 58 5.34 5.94 -2.34
N GLY A 59 5.69 4.95 -1.51
CA GLY A 59 5.01 4.62 -0.26
C GLY A 59 3.68 3.91 -0.51
N SER A 60 3.50 2.70 0.01
CA SER A 60 2.38 1.81 -0.36
C SER A 60 1.01 2.47 -0.21
N ALA A 61 0.72 3.05 0.95
CA ALA A 61 -0.52 3.78 1.20
C ALA A 61 -0.56 5.14 0.50
N GLY A 62 0.59 5.76 0.21
CA GLY A 62 0.68 6.95 -0.63
C GLY A 62 0.22 6.65 -2.08
N ASN A 63 0.65 5.51 -2.61
CA ASN A 63 0.24 5.00 -3.92
C ASN A 63 -1.25 4.65 -3.93
N THR A 64 -1.76 4.01 -2.86
CA THR A 64 -3.20 3.76 -2.72
C THR A 64 -4.00 5.05 -2.69
N ALA A 65 -3.58 6.07 -1.93
CA ALA A 65 -4.25 7.38 -1.87
C ALA A 65 -4.30 8.08 -3.24
N ALA A 66 -3.18 8.03 -3.97
CA ALA A 66 -3.04 8.52 -5.33
C ALA A 66 -3.98 7.78 -6.30
N GLY A 67 -4.05 6.46 -6.22
CA GLY A 67 -4.96 5.65 -7.02
C GLY A 67 -6.44 5.98 -6.76
N VAL A 68 -6.84 6.11 -5.49
CA VAL A 68 -8.21 6.50 -5.11
C VAL A 68 -8.57 7.86 -5.70
N ALA A 69 -7.65 8.83 -5.64
CA ALA A 69 -7.85 10.15 -6.24
C ALA A 69 -7.95 10.07 -7.77
N SER A 70 -7.15 9.22 -8.43
CA SER A 70 -7.20 9.02 -9.88
C SER A 70 -8.53 8.43 -10.36
N PHE A 71 -9.19 7.60 -9.56
CA PHE A 71 -10.58 7.16 -9.82
C PHE A 71 -11.63 8.27 -9.61
N GLY A 72 -11.25 9.41 -9.02
CA GLY A 72 -12.12 10.55 -8.75
C GLY A 72 -12.74 10.55 -7.35
N SER A 73 -12.35 9.63 -6.47
CA SER A 73 -12.74 9.67 -5.05
C SER A 73 -11.89 10.67 -4.27
N ARG A 74 -12.43 11.20 -3.17
CA ARG A 74 -11.72 12.16 -2.32
C ARG A 74 -10.82 11.40 -1.35
N SER A 75 -9.51 11.50 -1.51
CA SER A 75 -8.55 10.85 -0.61
C SER A 75 -7.79 11.85 0.25
N ALA A 76 -7.36 11.36 1.42
CA ALA A 76 -6.41 12.01 2.31
C ALA A 76 -5.25 11.06 2.61
N TYR A 77 -4.10 11.60 3.01
CA TYR A 77 -2.93 10.82 3.38
C TYR A 77 -2.26 11.39 4.62
N PHE A 78 -1.81 10.51 5.51
CA PHE A 78 -0.87 10.82 6.58
C PHE A 78 0.43 10.06 6.38
N GLY A 79 1.55 10.77 6.44
CA GLY A 79 2.88 10.18 6.31
C GLY A 79 3.96 11.21 6.60
N LYS A 80 5.11 10.74 7.07
CA LYS A 80 6.18 11.62 7.58
C LYS A 80 7.31 11.78 6.58
N VAL A 81 7.50 13.02 6.13
CA VAL A 81 8.63 13.46 5.31
C VAL A 81 9.49 14.47 6.07
N SER A 82 10.69 14.74 5.59
CA SER A 82 11.54 15.84 6.10
C SER A 82 11.42 17.09 5.24
N ALA A 83 11.82 18.23 5.79
CA ALA A 83 11.88 19.53 5.11
C ALA A 83 13.03 19.62 4.08
N ASP A 84 13.27 18.54 3.34
CA ASP A 84 14.33 18.40 2.34
C ASP A 84 13.77 18.36 0.90
N GLN A 85 14.63 18.11 -0.08
CA GLN A 85 14.23 18.08 -1.48
C GLN A 85 13.30 16.90 -1.80
N LEU A 86 13.58 15.71 -1.26
CA LEU A 86 12.74 14.51 -1.48
C LEU A 86 11.37 14.69 -0.84
N GLY A 87 11.30 15.27 0.36
CA GLY A 87 10.04 15.55 1.04
C GLY A 87 9.20 16.59 0.30
N LYS A 88 9.84 17.58 -0.34
CA LYS A 88 9.16 18.53 -1.24
C LYS A 88 8.62 17.86 -2.50
N ILE A 89 9.37 16.93 -3.10
CA ILE A 89 8.90 16.13 -4.25
C ILE A 89 7.69 15.30 -3.84
N PHE A 90 7.79 14.52 -2.76
CA PHE A 90 6.69 13.71 -2.26
C PHE A 90 5.43 14.55 -2.00
N SER A 91 5.60 15.66 -1.28
CA SER A 91 4.51 16.58 -0.93
C SER A 91 3.86 17.19 -2.17
N HIS A 92 4.66 17.55 -3.19
CA HIS A 92 4.17 18.08 -4.45
C HIS A 92 3.33 17.02 -5.18
N ASP A 93 3.91 15.84 -5.42
CA ASP A 93 3.29 14.80 -6.24
C ASP A 93 1.94 14.35 -5.66
N ILE A 94 1.87 14.10 -4.35
CA ILE A 94 0.64 13.62 -3.72
C ILE A 94 -0.47 14.69 -3.73
N ARG A 95 -0.11 15.97 -3.50
CA ARG A 95 -1.06 17.09 -3.55
C ARG A 95 -1.49 17.44 -4.97
N ALA A 96 -0.60 17.30 -5.95
CA ALA A 96 -0.90 17.53 -7.37
C ALA A 96 -1.96 16.56 -7.91
N LEU A 97 -2.05 15.36 -7.32
CA LEU A 97 -3.11 14.39 -7.59
C LEU A 97 -4.44 14.71 -6.88
N GLY A 98 -4.50 15.79 -6.09
CA GLY A 98 -5.70 16.20 -5.35
C GLY A 98 -5.90 15.49 -4.01
N VAL A 99 -4.91 14.74 -3.53
CA VAL A 99 -4.94 14.13 -2.20
C VAL A 99 -4.70 15.20 -1.13
N HIS A 100 -5.52 15.21 -0.09
CA HIS A 100 -5.27 16.04 1.09
C HIS A 100 -4.07 15.49 1.88
N PHE A 101 -3.04 16.30 2.06
CA PHE A 101 -1.81 15.93 2.77
C PHE A 101 -1.26 17.16 3.50
N ASP A 102 -1.46 17.24 4.81
CA ASP A 102 -1.04 18.38 5.64
C ASP A 102 -0.15 17.98 6.84
N THR A 103 0.30 16.72 6.88
CA THR A 103 1.31 16.25 7.85
C THR A 103 2.54 17.16 7.82
N LYS A 104 2.92 17.69 8.97
CA LYS A 104 4.02 18.65 9.06
C LYS A 104 5.37 17.94 8.83
N PRO A 105 6.23 18.49 7.95
CA PRO A 105 7.53 17.91 7.70
C PRO A 105 8.40 17.97 8.96
N LEU A 106 9.29 16.99 9.09
CA LEU A 106 10.35 17.00 10.10
C LEU A 106 11.42 18.04 9.74
N GLU A 107 11.78 18.89 10.69
CA GLU A 107 12.91 19.81 10.53
C GLU A 107 14.22 19.10 10.92
N GLY A 108 15.21 19.10 10.03
CA GLY A 108 16.51 18.47 10.27
C GLY A 108 16.57 17.00 9.84
N THR A 109 17.04 16.12 10.73
CA THR A 109 17.31 14.71 10.46
C THR A 109 16.39 13.78 11.26
N PRO A 110 16.11 12.55 10.80
CA PRO A 110 16.62 11.93 9.56
C PRO A 110 16.03 12.54 8.27
N PRO A 111 16.63 12.32 7.09
CA PRO A 111 16.08 12.81 5.81
C PRO A 111 14.82 12.04 5.43
N THR A 112 14.09 12.52 4.43
CA THR A 112 12.92 11.81 3.85
C THR A 112 13.30 10.38 3.45
N ALA A 113 12.37 9.46 3.68
CA ALA A 113 12.56 8.05 3.38
C ALA A 113 12.77 7.81 1.88
N ARG A 114 13.60 6.81 1.56
CA ARG A 114 13.86 6.42 0.17
C ARG A 114 13.97 4.92 0.02
N SER A 115 13.45 4.39 -1.08
CA SER A 115 13.55 2.98 -1.42
C SER A 115 14.31 2.80 -2.73
N MET A 116 15.42 2.07 -2.70
CA MET A 116 16.08 1.62 -3.93
C MET A 116 15.36 0.36 -4.42
N ILE A 117 14.65 0.51 -5.53
CA ILE A 117 13.87 -0.55 -6.15
C ILE A 117 14.63 -1.06 -7.37
N PHE A 118 14.93 -2.35 -7.34
CA PHE A 118 15.57 -3.05 -8.44
C PHE A 118 14.55 -3.92 -9.14
N VAL A 119 14.33 -3.64 -10.43
CA VAL A 119 13.38 -4.37 -11.28
C VAL A 119 14.15 -5.36 -12.16
N THR A 120 13.85 -6.64 -12.06
CA THR A 120 14.46 -7.72 -12.86
C THR A 120 13.76 -7.88 -14.22
N PRO A 121 14.35 -8.64 -15.18
CA PRO A 121 13.77 -8.78 -16.52
C PRO A 121 12.38 -9.42 -16.58
N ASP A 122 11.97 -10.13 -15.54
CA ASP A 122 10.62 -10.69 -15.37
C ASP A 122 9.61 -9.67 -14.81
N GLY A 123 10.03 -8.43 -14.57
CA GLY A 123 9.22 -7.36 -14.01
C GLY A 123 9.04 -7.43 -12.49
N GLU A 124 9.61 -8.44 -11.81
CA GLU A 124 9.58 -8.54 -10.36
C GLU A 124 10.39 -7.39 -9.72
N ARG A 125 9.88 -6.86 -8.61
CA ARG A 125 10.53 -5.75 -7.88
C ARG A 125 11.11 -6.20 -6.55
N SER A 126 12.33 -5.76 -6.27
CA SER A 126 13.03 -5.99 -5.00
C SER A 126 13.39 -4.67 -4.35
N MET A 127 12.78 -4.39 -3.20
CA MET A 127 12.84 -3.07 -2.55
C MET A 127 13.87 -3.06 -1.42
N ASN A 128 14.61 -1.96 -1.30
CA ASN A 128 15.58 -1.74 -0.23
C ASN A 128 15.32 -0.37 0.40
N THR A 129 14.65 -0.37 1.55
CA THR A 129 14.05 0.84 2.12
C THR A 129 14.80 1.34 3.34
N TYR A 130 15.29 2.58 3.25
CA TYR A 130 15.73 3.35 4.40
C TYR A 130 14.58 4.24 4.88
N LEU A 131 14.07 3.95 6.08
CA LEU A 131 12.85 4.59 6.60
C LEU A 131 13.00 6.07 6.92
N GLY A 132 14.20 6.59 7.17
CA GLY A 132 14.43 8.02 7.37
C GLY A 132 13.38 8.67 8.29
N ALA A 133 12.77 9.77 7.82
CA ALA A 133 11.74 10.54 8.51
C ALA A 133 10.51 9.73 8.96
N CYS A 134 10.22 8.58 8.35
CA CYS A 134 9.06 7.76 8.70
C CYS A 134 9.08 7.25 10.15
N VAL A 135 10.26 7.13 10.77
CA VAL A 135 10.39 6.72 12.18
C VAL A 135 9.80 7.75 13.16
N GLU A 136 9.62 8.99 12.70
CA GLU A 136 9.05 10.10 13.48
C GLU A 136 7.53 10.25 13.30
N LEU A 137 6.88 9.38 12.52
CA LEU A 137 5.41 9.37 12.42
C LEU A 137 4.81 8.93 13.77
N GLY A 138 3.91 9.75 14.32
CA GLY A 138 3.28 9.46 15.60
C GLY A 138 1.87 10.05 15.78
N PRO A 139 1.26 9.83 16.96
CA PRO A 139 -0.05 10.37 17.34
C PRO A 139 -0.23 11.88 17.08
N GLU A 140 0.85 12.65 17.20
CA GLU A 140 0.89 14.10 16.95
C GLU A 140 0.62 14.50 15.50
N ASP A 141 0.78 13.56 14.55
CA ASP A 141 0.54 13.78 13.13
C ASP A 141 -0.91 13.45 12.71
N ILE A 142 -1.74 12.95 13.64
CA ILE A 142 -3.12 12.55 13.36
C ILE A 142 -4.08 13.74 13.41
N GLU A 143 -4.62 14.10 12.25
CA GLU A 143 -5.71 15.07 12.14
C GLU A 143 -7.06 14.40 12.45
N ALA A 144 -7.49 14.46 13.71
CA ALA A 144 -8.65 13.72 14.20
C ALA A 144 -9.95 14.02 13.42
N ASP A 145 -10.12 15.25 12.93
CA ASP A 145 -11.27 15.64 12.11
C ASP A 145 -11.26 15.00 10.72
N VAL A 146 -10.08 14.75 10.14
CA VAL A 146 -9.92 14.03 8.87
C VAL A 146 -10.30 12.56 9.06
N VAL A 147 -9.83 11.92 10.13
CA VAL A 147 -10.18 10.52 10.47
C VAL A 147 -11.69 10.37 10.69
N ALA A 148 -12.32 11.27 11.44
CA ALA A 148 -13.75 11.23 11.72
C ALA A 148 -14.62 11.43 10.45
N ASP A 149 -14.10 12.15 9.46
CA ASP A 149 -14.79 12.48 8.20
C ASP A 149 -14.37 11.62 6.99
N ALA A 150 -13.51 10.62 7.18
CA ALA A 150 -13.20 9.62 6.15
C ALA A 150 -14.13 8.41 6.29
N LYS A 151 -14.69 7.89 5.19
CA LYS A 151 -15.52 6.67 5.26
C LYS A 151 -14.70 5.46 5.69
N ILE A 152 -13.48 5.36 5.15
CA ILE A 152 -12.53 4.27 5.41
C ILE A 152 -11.17 4.87 5.72
N THR A 153 -10.51 4.39 6.77
CA THR A 153 -9.10 4.67 7.04
C THR A 153 -8.28 3.42 6.78
N TYR A 154 -7.41 3.47 5.77
CA TYR A 154 -6.54 2.40 5.32
C TYR A 154 -5.10 2.64 5.77
N PHE A 155 -4.37 1.60 6.19
CA PHE A 155 -2.95 1.73 6.51
C PHE A 155 -2.09 0.51 6.14
N GLU A 156 -0.78 0.71 6.14
CA GLU A 156 0.23 -0.32 5.85
C GLU A 156 0.59 -1.15 7.10
N GLY A 157 0.68 -2.47 6.96
CA GLY A 157 1.36 -3.31 7.95
C GLY A 157 2.81 -2.86 8.21
N TYR A 158 3.49 -2.28 7.21
CA TYR A 158 4.83 -1.67 7.37
C TYR A 158 4.93 -0.61 8.47
N LEU A 159 3.82 -0.03 8.94
CA LEU A 159 3.83 0.92 10.07
C LEU A 159 4.13 0.27 11.43
N TRP A 160 4.29 -1.05 11.49
CA TRP A 160 4.78 -1.73 12.68
C TRP A 160 6.31 -1.71 12.84
N ASP A 161 7.05 -1.45 11.75
CA ASP A 161 8.51 -1.28 11.79
C ASP A 161 8.94 0.03 12.50
N PRO A 162 8.38 1.21 12.20
CA PRO A 162 8.67 2.43 12.96
C PRO A 162 8.08 2.39 14.37
N PRO A 163 8.74 3.00 15.37
CA PRO A 163 8.46 2.74 16.78
C PRO A 163 7.10 3.25 17.27
N ARG A 164 6.61 4.36 16.71
CA ARG A 164 5.48 5.14 17.25
C ARG A 164 4.23 5.12 16.36
N ALA A 165 4.33 4.65 15.12
CA ALA A 165 3.22 4.72 14.18
C ALA A 165 2.04 3.83 14.59
N LYS A 166 2.29 2.68 15.24
CA LYS A 166 1.22 1.83 15.79
C LYS A 166 0.31 2.54 16.81
N ASP A 167 0.84 3.48 17.57
CA ASP A 167 0.03 4.26 18.52
C ASP A 167 -0.86 5.25 17.77
N ALA A 168 -0.36 5.83 16.68
CA ALA A 168 -1.13 6.66 15.77
C ALA A 168 -2.27 5.86 15.10
N ILE A 169 -2.00 4.61 14.68
CA ILE A 169 -3.01 3.72 14.10
C ILE A 169 -4.10 3.34 15.12
N ARG A 170 -3.74 3.02 16.37
CA ARG A 170 -4.72 2.73 17.43
C ARG A 170 -5.62 3.94 17.70
N GLN A 171 -5.04 5.14 17.76
CA GLN A 171 -5.80 6.39 17.87
C GLN A 171 -6.76 6.59 16.67
N CYS A 172 -6.31 6.32 15.45
CA CYS A 172 -7.16 6.39 14.26
C CYS A 172 -8.33 5.41 14.32
N ALA A 173 -8.09 4.17 14.74
CA ALA A 173 -9.15 3.16 14.87
C ALA A 173 -10.22 3.59 15.88
N GLU A 174 -9.80 4.09 17.04
CA GLU A 174 -10.73 4.63 18.04
C GLU A 174 -11.59 5.78 17.49
N ILE A 175 -10.97 6.73 16.79
CA ILE A 175 -11.68 7.88 16.20
C ILE A 175 -12.63 7.42 15.08
N ALA A 176 -12.16 6.57 14.18
CA ALA A 176 -12.92 6.04 13.05
C ALA A 176 -14.18 5.31 13.53
N HIS A 177 -14.02 4.30 14.41
CA HIS A 177 -15.13 3.50 14.91
C HIS A 177 -16.13 4.32 15.74
N LYS A 178 -15.65 5.26 16.56
CA LYS A 178 -16.53 6.18 17.31
C LYS A 178 -17.41 7.03 16.40
N ASN A 179 -16.98 7.28 15.17
CA ASN A 179 -17.73 8.04 14.16
C ASN A 179 -18.45 7.13 13.13
N GLY A 180 -18.52 5.82 13.38
CA GLY A 180 -19.16 4.85 12.48
C GLY A 180 -18.45 4.73 11.14
N ARG A 181 -17.12 4.82 11.14
CA ARG A 181 -16.24 4.62 9.98
C ARG A 181 -15.56 3.26 10.07
N GLU A 182 -14.95 2.83 8.99
CA GLU A 182 -14.28 1.53 8.90
C GLU A 182 -12.76 1.69 8.84
N MET A 183 -12.06 0.70 9.38
CA MET A 183 -10.61 0.57 9.32
C MET A 183 -10.23 -0.52 8.33
N ALA A 184 -9.23 -0.24 7.49
CA ALA A 184 -8.67 -1.17 6.54
C ALA A 184 -7.15 -1.27 6.72
N MET A 185 -6.57 -2.42 6.41
CA MET A 185 -5.12 -2.57 6.37
C MET A 185 -4.67 -3.44 5.20
N THR A 186 -3.45 -3.22 4.72
CA THR A 186 -2.71 -4.22 3.93
C THR A 186 -1.72 -4.97 4.81
N LEU A 187 -1.54 -6.26 4.57
CA LEU A 187 -0.49 -7.07 5.20
C LEU A 187 0.92 -6.73 4.72
N SER A 188 1.03 -5.92 3.65
CA SER A 188 2.24 -5.27 3.15
C SER A 188 3.29 -6.17 2.50
N ASP A 189 3.81 -7.16 3.22
CA ASP A 189 4.86 -8.07 2.75
C ASP A 189 4.93 -9.32 3.65
N PRO A 190 5.23 -10.50 3.10
CA PRO A 190 5.23 -11.75 3.86
C PRO A 190 6.25 -11.78 5.02
N PHE A 191 7.37 -11.07 4.92
CA PHE A 191 8.33 -10.92 6.01
C PHE A 191 7.85 -9.92 7.06
N CYS A 192 7.16 -8.84 6.66
CA CYS A 192 6.46 -7.94 7.59
C CYS A 192 5.43 -8.72 8.42
N VAL A 193 4.60 -9.54 7.76
CA VAL A 193 3.67 -10.46 8.42
C VAL A 193 4.39 -11.40 9.37
N GLY A 194 5.52 -11.99 8.96
CA GLY A 194 6.31 -12.85 9.83
C GLY A 194 6.82 -12.15 11.11
N ARG A 195 7.19 -10.86 11.02
CA ARG A 195 7.64 -10.05 12.18
C ARG A 195 6.51 -9.71 13.15
N TYR A 196 5.30 -9.45 12.63
CA TYR A 196 4.20 -8.86 13.40
C TYR A 196 2.92 -9.69 13.42
N ARG A 197 3.01 -11.00 13.12
CA ARG A 197 1.88 -11.92 12.99
C ARG A 197 0.87 -11.80 14.12
N ASP A 198 1.34 -11.90 15.36
CA ASP A 198 0.46 -11.90 16.53
C ASP A 198 -0.25 -10.55 16.70
N GLU A 199 0.44 -9.44 16.42
CA GLU A 199 -0.17 -8.10 16.46
C GLU A 199 -1.20 -7.93 15.34
N PHE A 200 -0.92 -8.40 14.12
CA PHE A 200 -1.87 -8.32 13.01
C PHE A 200 -3.12 -9.17 13.26
N LEU A 201 -2.96 -10.38 13.78
CA LEU A 201 -4.09 -11.23 14.18
C LEU A 201 -4.92 -10.59 15.30
N ASP A 202 -4.28 -9.95 16.27
CA ASP A 202 -4.98 -9.23 17.34
C ASP A 202 -5.79 -8.03 16.80
N LEU A 203 -5.22 -7.23 15.91
CA LEU A 203 -5.91 -6.12 15.25
C LEU A 203 -7.19 -6.57 14.54
N MET A 204 -7.12 -7.70 13.83
CA MET A 204 -8.26 -8.30 13.15
C MET A 204 -9.31 -8.82 14.15
N ARG A 205 -8.88 -9.69 15.08
CA ARG A 205 -9.78 -10.38 16.03
C ARG A 205 -10.43 -9.46 17.06
N SER A 206 -9.72 -8.40 17.46
CA SER A 206 -10.26 -7.36 18.36
C SER A 206 -11.31 -6.49 17.66
N GLY A 207 -11.45 -6.59 16.34
CA GLY A 207 -12.29 -5.70 15.54
C GLY A 207 -11.69 -4.31 15.34
N THR A 208 -10.40 -4.12 15.66
CA THR A 208 -9.68 -2.88 15.32
C THR A 208 -9.65 -2.67 13.80
N ILE A 209 -9.67 -3.76 13.02
CA ILE A 209 -9.66 -3.75 11.55
C ILE A 209 -10.88 -4.45 11.00
N ASP A 210 -11.53 -3.80 10.04
CA ASP A 210 -12.73 -4.29 9.36
C ASP A 210 -12.38 -4.99 8.03
N ILE A 211 -11.46 -4.39 7.26
CA ILE A 211 -11.11 -4.81 5.91
C ILE A 211 -9.61 -5.14 5.81
N VAL A 212 -9.27 -6.32 5.31
CA VAL A 212 -7.86 -6.74 5.14
C VAL A 212 -7.53 -6.95 3.66
N PHE A 213 -6.42 -6.39 3.23
CA PHE A 213 -5.79 -6.66 1.94
C PHE A 213 -4.56 -7.52 2.15
N ALA A 214 -4.38 -8.53 1.31
CA ALA A 214 -3.21 -9.39 1.32
C ALA A 214 -2.96 -9.92 -0.09
N ASN A 215 -1.73 -10.35 -0.39
CA ASN A 215 -1.51 -11.34 -1.43
C ASN A 215 -1.52 -12.77 -0.86
N ALA A 216 -1.45 -13.77 -1.75
CA ALA A 216 -1.47 -15.18 -1.35
C ALA A 216 -0.32 -15.57 -0.41
N ASP A 217 0.87 -14.99 -0.58
CA ASP A 217 2.04 -15.30 0.25
C ASP A 217 1.96 -14.68 1.64
N GLU A 218 1.45 -13.45 1.75
CA GLU A 218 1.14 -12.79 3.01
C GLU A 218 0.07 -13.55 3.80
N ALA A 219 -1.01 -13.97 3.13
CA ALA A 219 -2.07 -14.76 3.77
C ALA A 219 -1.53 -16.12 4.28
N LYS A 220 -0.69 -16.79 3.49
CA LYS A 220 0.00 -18.03 3.90
C LYS A 220 0.96 -17.79 5.07
N SER A 221 1.72 -16.70 5.04
CA SER A 221 2.65 -16.30 6.11
C SER A 221 1.91 -16.00 7.42
N LEU A 222 0.73 -15.37 7.35
CA LEU A 222 -0.08 -15.01 8.52
C LEU A 222 -0.56 -16.24 9.30
N TYR A 223 -0.85 -17.34 8.59
CA TYR A 223 -1.37 -18.58 9.18
C TYR A 223 -0.38 -19.75 9.17
N GLU A 224 0.89 -19.50 8.83
CA GLU A 224 1.95 -20.50 8.80
C GLU A 224 1.56 -21.77 8.02
N THR A 225 1.03 -21.57 6.83
CA THR A 225 0.48 -22.64 5.99
C THR A 225 0.89 -22.46 4.54
N ASP A 226 1.16 -23.55 3.83
CA ASP A 226 1.32 -23.53 2.37
C ASP A 226 -0.03 -23.68 1.63
N ASN A 227 -1.11 -23.97 2.37
CA ASN A 227 -2.44 -24.16 1.80
C ASN A 227 -3.23 -22.84 1.77
N PHE A 228 -3.40 -22.29 0.57
CA PHE A 228 -4.16 -21.07 0.33
C PHE A 228 -5.62 -21.14 0.84
N GLU A 229 -6.33 -22.23 0.57
CA GLU A 229 -7.72 -22.39 1.02
C GLU A 229 -7.82 -22.49 2.55
N HIS A 230 -6.80 -23.03 3.22
CA HIS A 230 -6.71 -22.96 4.67
C HIS A 230 -6.56 -21.52 5.16
N ALA A 231 -5.67 -20.73 4.56
CA ALA A 231 -5.48 -19.32 4.91
C ALA A 231 -6.79 -18.52 4.72
N ILE A 232 -7.49 -18.71 3.60
CA ILE A 232 -8.81 -18.10 3.34
C ILE A 232 -9.84 -18.49 4.41
N ALA A 233 -9.88 -19.75 4.82
CA ALA A 233 -10.80 -20.21 5.86
C ALA A 233 -10.51 -19.60 7.24
N GLN A 234 -9.26 -19.25 7.54
CA GLN A 234 -8.92 -18.54 8.78
C GLN A 234 -9.19 -17.03 8.68
N LEU A 235 -8.81 -16.37 7.57
CA LEU A 235 -9.12 -14.95 7.33
C LEU A 235 -10.61 -14.66 7.51
N ARG A 236 -11.47 -15.57 7.02
CA ARG A 236 -12.93 -15.48 7.15
C ARG A 236 -13.43 -15.36 8.59
N LYS A 237 -12.67 -15.90 9.56
CA LYS A 237 -13.01 -15.86 10.99
C LYS A 237 -12.45 -14.62 11.68
N ASP A 238 -11.30 -14.14 11.20
CA ASP A 238 -10.53 -13.11 11.88
C ASP A 238 -10.91 -11.69 11.42
N CYS A 239 -11.49 -11.49 10.22
CA CYS A 239 -11.90 -10.17 9.73
C CYS A 239 -13.27 -10.17 9.03
N LYS A 240 -13.90 -8.99 8.89
CA LYS A 240 -15.23 -8.87 8.26
C LYS A 240 -15.16 -9.03 6.76
N ILE A 241 -14.16 -8.42 6.13
CA ILE A 241 -13.88 -8.50 4.69
C ILE A 241 -12.38 -8.72 4.50
N ALA A 242 -12.02 -9.63 3.60
CA ALA A 242 -10.67 -9.68 3.07
C ALA A 242 -10.67 -9.71 1.54
N ALA A 243 -9.73 -9.00 0.93
CA ALA A 243 -9.46 -9.05 -0.50
C ALA A 243 -8.03 -9.56 -0.72
N ILE A 244 -7.92 -10.77 -1.28
CA ILE A 244 -6.67 -11.51 -1.38
C ILE A 244 -6.25 -11.61 -2.85
N THR A 245 -5.15 -10.97 -3.23
CA THR A 245 -4.61 -11.01 -4.58
C THR A 245 -3.75 -12.25 -4.81
N ARG A 246 -3.71 -12.71 -6.07
CA ARG A 246 -2.99 -13.91 -6.50
C ARG A 246 -2.27 -13.65 -7.83
N SER A 247 -1.71 -12.45 -7.99
CA SER A 247 -1.02 -12.02 -9.21
C SER A 247 -1.87 -12.24 -10.46
N GLU A 248 -1.37 -12.95 -11.47
CA GLU A 248 -2.07 -13.27 -12.72
C GLU A 248 -3.32 -14.15 -12.52
N HIS A 249 -3.47 -14.81 -11.37
CA HIS A 249 -4.67 -15.56 -11.00
C HIS A 249 -5.77 -14.69 -10.38
N GLY A 250 -5.63 -13.37 -10.49
CA GLY A 250 -6.62 -12.39 -10.08
C GLY A 250 -6.72 -12.26 -8.56
N SER A 251 -7.92 -12.32 -8.01
CA SER A 251 -8.13 -12.17 -6.56
C SER A 251 -9.36 -12.91 -6.04
N VAL A 252 -9.40 -13.10 -4.72
CA VAL A 252 -10.54 -13.65 -3.99
C VAL A 252 -10.95 -12.65 -2.93
N ILE A 253 -12.22 -12.22 -2.96
CA ILE A 253 -12.82 -11.39 -1.91
C ILE A 253 -13.73 -12.27 -1.05
N ILE A 254 -13.61 -12.16 0.26
CA ILE A 254 -14.46 -12.88 1.23
C ILE A 254 -15.18 -11.91 2.15
N ARG A 255 -16.45 -12.21 2.47
CA ARG A 255 -17.27 -11.51 3.47
C ARG A 255 -18.23 -12.47 4.13
N GLY A 256 -17.99 -12.87 5.38
CA GLY A 256 -18.79 -13.92 6.02
C GLY A 256 -18.71 -15.20 5.18
N ASP A 257 -19.84 -15.76 4.73
CA ASP A 257 -19.88 -16.93 3.82
C ASP A 257 -19.74 -16.58 2.33
N GLU A 258 -19.84 -15.30 1.95
CA GLU A 258 -19.67 -14.85 0.57
C GLU A 258 -18.21 -15.01 0.12
N ARG A 259 -18.02 -15.49 -1.11
CA ARG A 259 -16.75 -15.56 -1.82
C ARG A 259 -16.97 -15.04 -3.24
N VAL A 260 -16.12 -14.11 -3.67
CA VAL A 260 -16.12 -13.56 -5.02
C VAL A 260 -14.73 -13.72 -5.62
N ASP A 261 -14.61 -14.59 -6.62
CA ASP A 261 -13.39 -14.73 -7.42
C ASP A 261 -13.42 -13.70 -8.56
N ILE A 262 -12.29 -13.01 -8.77
CA ILE A 262 -12.12 -11.96 -9.76
C ILE A 262 -10.93 -12.33 -10.64
N ASP A 263 -11.14 -12.31 -11.95
CA ASP A 263 -10.05 -12.54 -12.90
C ASP A 263 -9.11 -11.33 -12.98
N ALA A 264 -7.82 -11.60 -13.20
CA ALA A 264 -6.88 -10.55 -13.62
C ALA A 264 -7.30 -10.01 -14.99
N ILE A 265 -7.03 -8.73 -15.26
CA ILE A 265 -7.20 -8.21 -16.63
C ILE A 265 -6.11 -8.80 -17.53
N ASP A 266 -6.42 -8.92 -18.81
CA ASP A 266 -5.39 -9.17 -19.82
C ASP A 266 -4.48 -7.93 -19.95
N ILE A 267 -3.18 -8.17 -20.02
CA ILE A 267 -2.14 -7.13 -20.18
C ILE A 267 -1.21 -7.50 -21.33
N ASP A 268 -0.53 -6.51 -21.90
CA ASP A 268 0.40 -6.76 -23.01
C ASP A 268 1.76 -7.30 -22.48
N GLU A 269 2.29 -6.70 -21.42
CA GLU A 269 3.60 -7.04 -20.84
C GLU A 269 3.66 -6.65 -19.35
N VAL A 270 4.31 -7.47 -18.52
CA VAL A 270 4.68 -7.09 -17.15
C VAL A 270 5.99 -6.29 -17.21
N VAL A 271 5.90 -4.97 -16.98
CA VAL A 271 7.04 -4.05 -17.07
C VAL A 271 7.73 -3.88 -15.73
N ASP A 272 6.95 -3.63 -14.68
CA ASP A 272 7.41 -3.39 -13.30
C ASP A 272 6.22 -3.63 -12.35
N THR A 273 6.33 -4.62 -11.47
CA THR A 273 5.27 -5.01 -10.54
C THR A 273 5.09 -4.05 -9.35
N THR A 274 5.91 -3.00 -9.26
CA THR A 274 5.82 -2.00 -8.19
C THR A 274 4.45 -1.31 -8.18
N GLY A 275 3.79 -1.29 -7.03
CA GLY A 275 2.47 -0.65 -6.85
C GLY A 275 1.26 -1.53 -7.17
N ALA A 276 1.43 -2.77 -7.67
CA ALA A 276 0.31 -3.63 -8.06
C ALA A 276 -0.74 -3.83 -6.95
N GLY A 277 -0.29 -4.23 -5.75
CA GLY A 277 -1.16 -4.41 -4.58
C GLY A 277 -1.77 -3.09 -4.08
N ASP A 278 -0.98 -2.01 -4.11
CA ASP A 278 -1.41 -0.68 -3.68
C ASP A 278 -2.59 -0.17 -4.53
N LEU A 279 -2.50 -0.40 -5.84
CA LEU A 279 -3.49 0.03 -6.82
C LEU A 279 -4.69 -0.91 -6.87
N TYR A 280 -4.48 -2.20 -6.59
CA TYR A 280 -5.60 -3.10 -6.30
C TYR A 280 -6.44 -2.58 -5.13
N ALA A 281 -5.80 -2.24 -4.01
CA ALA A 281 -6.47 -1.68 -2.84
C ALA A 281 -7.17 -0.35 -3.20
N ALA A 282 -6.54 0.51 -4.02
CA ALA A 282 -7.13 1.77 -4.44
C ALA A 282 -8.45 1.57 -5.21
N GLY A 283 -8.47 0.67 -6.19
CA GLY A 283 -9.67 0.38 -6.98
C GLY A 283 -10.77 -0.27 -6.13
N PHE A 284 -10.41 -1.21 -5.26
CA PHE A 284 -11.35 -1.82 -4.33
C PHE A 284 -11.97 -0.77 -3.40
N LEU A 285 -11.15 0.04 -2.73
CA LEU A 285 -11.59 1.03 -1.74
C LEU A 285 -12.41 2.15 -2.40
N HIS A 286 -12.05 2.55 -3.63
CA HIS A 286 -12.87 3.47 -4.41
C HIS A 286 -14.28 2.89 -4.65
N GLY A 287 -14.38 1.65 -5.17
CA GLY A 287 -15.67 1.01 -5.41
C GLY A 287 -16.48 0.86 -4.12
N TYR A 288 -15.82 0.40 -3.05
CA TYR A 288 -16.45 0.13 -1.76
C TYR A 288 -16.98 1.40 -1.09
N ALA A 289 -16.18 2.48 -1.06
CA ALA A 289 -16.59 3.77 -0.52
C ALA A 289 -17.74 4.43 -1.29
N ASN A 290 -17.95 4.04 -2.55
CA ASN A 290 -19.07 4.47 -3.41
C ASN A 290 -20.25 3.48 -3.43
N GLY A 291 -20.25 2.47 -2.55
CA GLY A 291 -21.37 1.54 -2.40
C GLY A 291 -21.53 0.56 -3.57
N LYS A 292 -20.46 0.31 -4.34
CA LYS A 292 -20.48 -0.69 -5.42
C LYS A 292 -20.51 -2.11 -4.82
N PRO A 293 -21.06 -3.10 -5.53
CA PRO A 293 -20.97 -4.50 -5.13
C PRO A 293 -19.51 -5.01 -5.07
N LEU A 294 -19.24 -6.05 -4.28
CA LEU A 294 -17.88 -6.57 -4.09
C LEU A 294 -17.23 -7.05 -5.41
N ASP A 295 -18.01 -7.58 -6.35
CA ASP A 295 -17.47 -7.99 -7.65
C ASP A 295 -16.95 -6.79 -8.46
N VAL A 296 -17.66 -5.66 -8.41
CA VAL A 296 -17.23 -4.41 -9.05
C VAL A 296 -16.01 -3.83 -8.34
N CYS A 297 -15.98 -3.88 -6.99
CA CYS A 297 -14.81 -3.43 -6.22
C CYS A 297 -13.55 -4.20 -6.62
N GLY A 298 -13.65 -5.54 -6.68
CA GLY A 298 -12.55 -6.40 -7.11
C GLY A 298 -12.12 -6.15 -8.55
N LYS A 299 -13.07 -5.96 -9.48
CA LYS A 299 -12.77 -5.63 -10.89
C LYS A 299 -12.06 -4.28 -11.04
N LEU A 300 -12.45 -3.27 -10.26
CA LEU A 300 -11.75 -1.98 -10.21
C LEU A 300 -10.32 -2.14 -9.68
N GLY A 301 -10.13 -2.95 -8.65
CA GLY A 301 -8.80 -3.30 -8.15
C GLY A 301 -7.94 -4.01 -9.21
N SER A 302 -8.49 -5.03 -9.85
CA SER A 302 -7.84 -5.77 -10.94
C SER A 302 -7.44 -4.87 -12.10
N LEU A 303 -8.33 -3.95 -12.51
CA LEU A 303 -8.07 -2.96 -13.54
C LEU A 303 -6.89 -2.04 -13.18
N ALA A 304 -6.91 -1.44 -11.99
CA ALA A 304 -5.84 -0.54 -11.56
C ALA A 304 -4.49 -1.25 -11.41
N ALA A 305 -4.50 -2.46 -10.85
CA ALA A 305 -3.29 -3.27 -10.70
C ALA A 305 -2.70 -3.66 -12.06
N GLY A 306 -3.51 -4.15 -13.00
CA GLY A 306 -3.03 -4.53 -14.32
C GLY A 306 -2.53 -3.33 -15.15
N LEU A 307 -3.08 -2.14 -14.95
CA LEU A 307 -2.58 -0.93 -15.62
C LEU A 307 -1.25 -0.44 -15.04
N VAL A 308 -1.08 -0.46 -13.72
CA VAL A 308 0.17 0.05 -13.11
C VAL A 308 1.36 -0.84 -13.40
N ILE A 309 1.17 -2.16 -13.57
CA ILE A 309 2.29 -3.06 -13.87
C ILE A 309 2.81 -2.98 -15.31
N GLN A 310 2.12 -2.25 -16.18
CA GLN A 310 2.49 -2.02 -17.58
C GLN A 310 3.32 -0.73 -17.78
N GLN A 311 3.80 -0.12 -16.69
CA GLN A 311 4.63 1.07 -16.69
C GLN A 311 5.76 0.92 -15.67
N ILE A 312 6.79 1.77 -15.74
CA ILE A 312 7.77 1.87 -14.65
C ILE A 312 7.23 2.85 -13.61
N GLY A 313 7.31 2.46 -12.34
CA GLY A 313 6.95 3.29 -11.20
C GLY A 313 5.51 3.11 -10.71
N PRO A 314 5.26 3.46 -9.44
CA PRO A 314 4.17 2.86 -8.66
C PRO A 314 2.81 3.57 -8.76
N ARG A 315 2.74 4.71 -9.45
CA ARG A 315 1.51 5.52 -9.55
C ARG A 315 1.05 5.62 -11.00
N PRO A 316 -0.25 5.47 -11.27
CA PRO A 316 -0.76 5.37 -12.64
C PRO A 316 -0.49 6.66 -13.43
N LEU A 317 0.06 6.51 -14.64
CA LEU A 317 0.29 7.61 -15.57
C LEU A 317 -0.97 8.00 -16.36
N LEU A 318 -2.01 7.17 -16.30
CA LEU A 318 -3.29 7.36 -16.99
C LEU A 318 -4.42 7.61 -15.98
N SER A 319 -5.48 8.29 -16.42
CA SER A 319 -6.71 8.45 -15.64
C SER A 319 -7.36 7.08 -15.39
N LEU A 320 -7.33 6.60 -14.15
CA LEU A 320 -8.03 5.37 -13.76
C LEU A 320 -9.54 5.51 -13.86
N LYS A 321 -10.07 6.72 -13.66
CA LYS A 321 -11.49 7.03 -13.91
C LYS A 321 -11.88 6.75 -15.36
N ASP A 322 -11.12 7.29 -16.31
CA ASP A 322 -11.40 7.12 -17.74
C ASP A 322 -11.27 5.64 -18.16
N ALA A 323 -10.30 4.93 -17.57
CA ALA A 323 -10.13 3.49 -17.77
C ALA A 323 -11.33 2.70 -17.23
N ALA A 324 -11.82 3.03 -16.04
CA ALA A 324 -13.01 2.40 -15.45
C ALA A 324 -14.25 2.65 -16.31
N GLU A 325 -14.46 3.86 -16.81
CA GLU A 325 -15.58 4.20 -17.69
C GLU A 325 -15.53 3.38 -19.00
N LYS A 326 -14.35 3.26 -19.63
CA LYS A 326 -14.15 2.42 -20.82
C LYS A 326 -14.44 0.94 -20.55
N SER A 327 -14.07 0.45 -19.36
CA SER A 327 -14.33 -0.91 -18.92
C SER A 327 -15.75 -1.14 -18.37
N LYS A 328 -16.62 -0.11 -18.41
CA LYS A 328 -17.99 -0.14 -17.88
C LYS A 328 -18.07 -0.45 -16.37
N LEU A 329 -17.09 0.03 -15.62
CA LEU A 329 -16.98 -0.08 -14.16
C LEU A 329 -17.22 1.24 -13.42
N GLY A 330 -17.56 2.32 -14.13
CA GLY A 330 -17.91 3.64 -13.57
C GLY A 330 -19.12 3.64 -12.64
#